data_AF-A0A1C4IWM3-F1
#
_entry.id   AF-A0A1C4IWM3-F1
#
_cell.length_a   1.000
_cell.length_b   1.000
_cell.length_c   1.000
_cell.angle_alpha   90.00
_cell.angle_beta   90.00
_cell.angle_gamma   90.00
#
_symmetry.space_group_name_H-M   'P 1'
#
loop_
_entity.id
_entity.type
_entity.pdbx_description
1 polymer ?
#
loop_
_entity_poly.entity_id
_entity_poly.type
_entity_poly.pdbx_seq_one_letter_code
_entity_poly.pdbx_strand_id
1 'polypeptide(L)'
;MNRRDFLLAAIQGQGPAARVSTASAARLMAASPWPTTGRNTARKDLGALVARGVLRVVESAGRTSYQLSTEKEGGSMTVRFTDADRVLGQIERGEVRVGADAAREIAACAEAAYGAVWSAEPARAFPQLRVACPACGSAPGELCTSHSGTRVRRHDVHQARRAAWAKGGAA
;
A
#
# COMPACT_ATOMS: atom_id res chain seq x y z
N MET A 1 -26.80 3.38 3.38
CA MET A 1 -26.30 3.82 2.07
C MET A 1 -24.78 3.87 2.11
N ASN A 2 -24.08 3.16 1.22
CA ASN A 2 -22.62 3.22 1.18
C ASN A 2 -22.13 4.36 0.26
N ARG A 3 -20.84 4.69 0.32
CA ARG A 3 -20.21 5.77 -0.44
C ARG A 3 -20.42 5.68 -1.95
N ARG A 4 -20.40 4.45 -2.50
CA ARG A 4 -20.61 4.20 -3.93
C ARG A 4 -22.08 4.34 -4.31
N ASP A 5 -23.00 3.93 -3.44
CA ASP A 5 -24.43 4.13 -3.63
C ASP A 5 -24.78 5.62 -3.63
N PHE A 6 -24.14 6.41 -2.74
CA PHE A 6 -24.28 7.87 -2.74
C PHE A 6 -23.82 8.49 -4.06
N LEU A 7 -22.63 8.11 -4.54
CA LEU A 7 -22.12 8.60 -5.83
C LEU A 7 -23.08 8.23 -6.97
N LEU A 8 -23.57 6.99 -6.99
CA LEU A 8 -24.51 6.54 -8.00
C LEU A 8 -25.81 7.36 -7.97
N ALA A 9 -26.41 7.57 -6.78
CA ALA A 9 -27.60 8.41 -6.63
C ALA A 9 -27.36 9.85 -7.11
N ALA A 10 -26.20 10.42 -6.79
CA ALA A 10 -25.82 11.75 -7.24
C ALA A 10 -25.66 11.84 -8.77
N ILE A 11 -25.13 10.79 -9.42
CA ILE A 11 -25.04 10.70 -10.88
C ILE A 11 -26.43 10.54 -11.50
N GLN A 12 -27.29 9.70 -10.92
CA GLN A 12 -28.68 9.52 -11.34
C GLN A 12 -29.48 10.82 -11.29
N GLY A 13 -29.25 11.65 -10.27
CA GLY A 13 -29.86 12.98 -10.15
C GLY A 13 -29.47 13.97 -11.26
N GLN A 14 -28.39 13.72 -12.01
CA GLN A 14 -28.01 14.55 -13.18
C GLN A 14 -28.73 14.14 -14.47
N GLY A 15 -29.41 12.99 -14.47
CA GLY A 15 -30.14 12.44 -15.61
C GLY A 15 -29.36 11.40 -16.43
N PRO A 16 -30.06 10.58 -17.23
CA PRO A 16 -29.50 9.40 -17.92
C PRO A 16 -28.49 9.75 -19.03
N ALA A 17 -28.58 10.96 -19.60
CA ALA A 17 -27.67 11.45 -20.63
C ALA A 17 -26.39 12.10 -20.05
N ALA A 18 -26.33 12.33 -18.73
CA ALA A 18 -25.24 13.06 -18.11
C ALA A 18 -23.91 12.32 -18.25
N ARG A 19 -22.89 13.03 -18.71
CA ARG A 19 -21.51 12.55 -18.78
C ARG A 19 -20.75 13.04 -17.56
N VAL A 20 -20.25 12.11 -16.76
CA VAL A 20 -19.53 12.39 -15.53
C VAL A 20 -18.06 12.11 -15.74
N SER A 21 -17.20 13.08 -15.48
CA SER A 21 -15.74 12.88 -15.43
C SER A 21 -15.30 12.52 -14.02
N THR A 22 -14.08 12.03 -13.85
CA THR A 22 -13.48 11.84 -12.53
C THR A 22 -13.47 13.13 -11.70
N ALA A 23 -13.26 14.28 -12.34
CA ALA A 23 -13.26 15.58 -11.66
C ALA A 23 -14.66 15.99 -11.20
N SER A 24 -15.70 15.78 -12.01
CA SER A 24 -17.07 16.08 -11.59
C SER A 24 -17.57 15.10 -10.53
N ALA A 25 -17.20 13.81 -10.60
CA ALA A 25 -17.49 12.86 -9.54
C ALA A 25 -16.84 13.24 -8.21
N ALA A 26 -15.59 13.72 -8.22
CA ALA A 26 -14.94 14.21 -7.01
C ALA A 26 -15.68 15.42 -6.40
N ARG A 27 -16.23 16.31 -7.24
CA ARG A 27 -17.07 17.43 -6.77
C ARG A 27 -18.40 16.96 -6.17
N LEU A 28 -19.05 15.96 -6.77
CA LEU A 28 -20.26 15.36 -6.19
C LEU A 28 -19.99 14.75 -4.81
N MET A 29 -18.83 14.13 -4.65
CA MET A 29 -18.42 13.53 -3.38
C MET A 29 -18.02 14.56 -2.32
N ALA A 30 -17.68 15.80 -2.70
CA ALA A 30 -17.35 16.85 -1.74
C ALA A 30 -18.56 17.23 -0.85
N ALA A 31 -19.78 17.08 -1.36
CA ALA A 31 -21.03 17.30 -0.63
C ALA A 31 -21.53 16.02 0.10
N SER A 32 -20.75 14.94 0.09
CA SER A 32 -21.14 13.67 0.70
C SER A 32 -20.75 13.60 2.19
N PRO A 33 -21.27 12.60 2.93
CA PRO A 33 -20.75 12.25 4.26
C PRO A 33 -19.27 11.84 4.29
N TRP A 34 -18.62 11.67 3.12
CA TRP A 34 -17.19 11.38 2.98
C TRP A 34 -16.47 12.52 2.22
N PRO A 35 -16.40 13.74 2.77
CA PRO A 35 -15.89 14.91 2.06
C PRO A 35 -14.38 14.82 1.76
N THR A 36 -13.64 13.96 2.46
CA THR A 36 -12.22 13.66 2.21
C THR A 36 -11.98 12.77 0.98
N THR A 37 -13.05 12.37 0.27
CA THR A 37 -12.97 11.58 -0.96
C THR A 37 -12.39 12.43 -2.10
N GLY A 38 -11.07 12.36 -2.27
CA GLY A 38 -10.38 13.02 -3.39
C GLY A 38 -10.60 12.33 -4.75
N ARG A 39 -9.99 12.92 -5.79
CA ARG A 39 -10.08 12.43 -7.19
C ARG A 39 -9.74 10.96 -7.38
N ASN A 40 -8.71 10.44 -6.69
CA ASN A 40 -8.31 9.03 -6.82
C ASN A 40 -9.40 8.08 -6.32
N THR A 41 -10.05 8.44 -5.22
CA THR A 41 -11.11 7.63 -4.62
C THR A 41 -12.38 7.69 -5.47
N ALA A 42 -12.71 8.86 -6.02
CA ALA A 42 -13.81 9.01 -6.99
C ALA A 42 -13.55 8.16 -8.26
N ARG A 43 -12.32 8.14 -8.78
CA ARG A 43 -11.92 7.28 -9.91
C ARG A 43 -12.14 5.80 -9.60
N LYS A 44 -11.71 5.34 -8.42
CA LYS A 44 -11.89 3.94 -7.99
C LYS A 44 -13.37 3.56 -7.89
N ASP A 45 -14.23 4.47 -7.45
CA ASP A 45 -15.67 4.22 -7.39
C ASP A 45 -16.33 4.16 -8.75
N LEU A 46 -16.00 5.08 -9.65
CA LEU A 46 -16.48 5.04 -11.03
C LEU A 46 -16.09 3.72 -11.68
N GLY A 47 -14.83 3.27 -11.50
CA GLY A 47 -14.37 1.96 -11.96
C GLY A 47 -15.17 0.80 -11.35
N ALA A 48 -15.49 0.84 -10.06
CA ALA A 48 -16.32 -0.17 -9.42
C ALA A 48 -17.77 -0.19 -9.94
N LEU A 49 -18.34 0.97 -10.25
CA LEU A 49 -19.69 1.07 -10.84
C LEU A 49 -19.72 0.58 -12.30
N VAL A 50 -18.64 0.78 -13.06
CA VAL A 50 -18.45 0.17 -14.39
C VAL A 50 -18.25 -1.34 -14.29
N ALA A 51 -17.53 -1.82 -13.27
CA ALA A 51 -17.38 -3.24 -13.00
C ALA A 51 -18.73 -3.93 -12.71
N ARG A 52 -19.64 -3.23 -12.05
CA ARG A 52 -21.01 -3.68 -11.76
C ARG A 52 -21.98 -3.53 -12.94
N GLY A 53 -21.54 -2.98 -14.08
CA GLY A 53 -22.40 -2.75 -15.25
C GLY A 53 -23.41 -1.61 -15.10
N VAL A 54 -23.32 -0.80 -14.04
CA VAL A 54 -24.25 0.31 -13.79
C VAL A 54 -23.86 1.56 -14.58
N LEU A 55 -22.56 1.75 -14.79
CA LEU A 55 -22.00 2.79 -15.65
C LEU A 55 -21.28 2.16 -16.84
N ARG A 56 -21.24 2.90 -17.96
CA ARG A 56 -20.36 2.62 -19.10
C ARG A 56 -19.33 3.73 -19.26
N VAL A 57 -18.18 3.36 -19.83
CA VAL A 57 -17.14 4.33 -20.20
C VAL A 57 -17.48 4.88 -21.57
N VAL A 58 -17.42 6.21 -21.70
CA VAL A 58 -17.64 6.94 -22.95
C VAL A 58 -16.41 7.81 -23.19
N GLU A 59 -15.73 7.58 -24.31
CA GLU A 59 -14.63 8.43 -24.74
C GLU A 59 -15.16 9.55 -25.65
N SER A 60 -14.73 10.78 -25.39
CA SER A 60 -15.09 11.94 -26.20
C SER A 60 -13.92 12.91 -26.26
N ALA A 61 -13.46 13.23 -27.47
CA ALA A 61 -12.35 14.16 -27.69
C ALA A 61 -11.09 13.84 -26.85
N GLY A 62 -10.71 12.56 -26.78
CA GLY A 62 -9.54 12.09 -26.02
C GLY A 62 -9.70 12.14 -24.50
N ARG A 63 -10.91 12.35 -23.97
CA ARG A 63 -11.20 12.35 -22.53
C ARG A 63 -12.19 11.25 -22.16
N THR A 64 -11.84 10.51 -21.12
CA THR A 64 -12.70 9.46 -20.54
C THR A 64 -13.79 10.08 -19.67
N SER A 65 -15.04 9.78 -20.00
CA SER A 65 -16.24 10.12 -19.23
C SER A 65 -17.03 8.85 -18.89
N TYR A 66 -17.95 8.94 -17.95
CA TYR A 66 -18.80 7.85 -17.51
C TYR A 66 -20.27 8.25 -17.67
N GLN A 67 -21.10 7.32 -18.11
CA GLN A 67 -22.53 7.53 -18.30
C GLN A 67 -23.32 6.36 -17.72
N LEU A 68 -24.55 6.62 -17.27
CA LEU A 68 -25.48 5.57 -16.85
C LEU A 68 -25.71 4.58 -17.99
N SER A 69 -25.61 3.29 -17.68
CA SER A 69 -25.97 2.24 -18.64
C SER A 69 -27.49 2.23 -18.80
N THR A 70 -27.98 2.35 -20.03
CA THR A 70 -29.42 2.49 -20.33
C THR A 70 -30.14 1.16 -20.54
N GLU A 71 -29.45 0.04 -20.74
CA GLU A 71 -30.06 -1.28 -20.86
C GLU A 71 -29.13 -2.40 -20.35
N LYS A 72 -29.74 -3.56 -20.02
CA LYS A 72 -29.07 -4.88 -20.00
C LYS A 72 -28.64 -5.19 -21.44
N GLU A 73 -27.63 -4.50 -21.96
CA GLU A 73 -26.97 -4.96 -23.16
C GLU A 73 -26.31 -6.29 -22.82
N GLY A 74 -26.88 -7.36 -23.39
CA GLY A 74 -26.42 -8.73 -23.29
C GLY A 74 -24.91 -8.78 -23.46
N GLY A 75 -24.27 -9.49 -22.53
CA GLY A 75 -22.82 -9.49 -22.35
C GLY A 75 -22.06 -9.59 -23.64
N SER A 76 -21.47 -8.46 -24.07
CA SER A 76 -20.21 -8.54 -24.78
C SER A 76 -19.20 -9.09 -23.78
N MET A 77 -18.92 -10.38 -23.92
CA MET A 77 -17.83 -11.06 -23.25
C MET A 77 -16.50 -10.54 -23.78
N THR A 78 -16.21 -9.25 -23.56
CA THR A 78 -14.82 -8.86 -23.32
C THR A 78 -14.45 -9.60 -22.05
N VAL A 79 -13.80 -10.75 -22.19
CA VAL A 79 -13.06 -11.40 -21.12
C VAL A 79 -12.15 -10.31 -20.56
N ARG A 80 -12.59 -9.66 -19.48
CA ARG A 80 -11.78 -8.68 -18.78
C ARG A 80 -10.72 -9.53 -18.11
N PHE A 81 -9.58 -9.68 -18.77
CA PHE A 81 -8.38 -10.19 -18.12
C PHE A 81 -8.21 -9.34 -16.87
N THR A 82 -8.49 -9.95 -15.73
CA THR A 82 -8.32 -9.31 -14.45
C THR A 82 -6.83 -9.12 -14.22
N ASP A 83 -6.48 -8.25 -13.27
CA ASP A 83 -5.07 -8.13 -12.90
C ASP A 83 -4.51 -9.48 -12.39
N ALA A 84 -5.38 -10.34 -11.83
CA ALA A 84 -5.02 -11.70 -11.48
C ALA A 84 -4.69 -12.55 -12.71
N ASP A 85 -5.50 -12.52 -13.77
CA ASP A 85 -5.23 -13.28 -15.00
C ASP A 85 -3.94 -12.81 -15.68
N ARG A 86 -3.67 -11.50 -15.63
CA ARG A 86 -2.40 -10.93 -16.09
C ARG A 86 -1.23 -11.53 -15.30
N VAL A 87 -1.30 -11.53 -13.97
CA VAL A 87 -0.23 -12.06 -13.10
C VAL A 87 -0.05 -13.56 -13.29
N LEU A 88 -1.12 -14.33 -13.41
CA LEU A 88 -1.05 -15.77 -13.68
C LEU A 88 -0.36 -16.04 -15.02
N GLY A 89 -0.72 -15.30 -16.08
CA GLY A 89 -0.03 -15.42 -17.37
C GLY A 89 1.46 -15.03 -17.30
N GLN A 90 1.84 -14.07 -16.47
CA GLN A 90 3.26 -13.71 -16.26
C GLN A 90 4.03 -14.83 -15.54
N ILE A 91 3.39 -15.51 -14.59
CA ILE A 91 3.96 -16.69 -13.91
C ILE A 91 4.13 -17.84 -14.91
N GLU A 92 3.11 -18.13 -15.72
CA GLU A 92 3.16 -19.19 -16.73
C GLU A 92 4.26 -18.95 -17.79
N ARG A 93 4.48 -17.70 -18.18
CA ARG A 93 5.57 -17.31 -19.10
C ARG A 93 6.94 -17.23 -18.43
N GLY A 94 7.03 -17.43 -17.11
CA GLY A 94 8.29 -17.34 -16.35
C GLY A 94 8.84 -15.93 -16.18
N GLU A 95 8.06 -14.90 -16.51
CA GLU A 95 8.40 -13.48 -16.30
C GLU A 95 8.39 -13.14 -14.80
N VAL A 96 7.53 -13.83 -14.04
CA VAL A 96 7.44 -13.72 -12.58
C VAL A 96 7.74 -15.09 -11.97
N ARG A 97 8.84 -15.19 -11.24
CA ARG A 97 9.18 -16.39 -10.47
C ARG A 97 8.43 -16.39 -9.14
N VAL A 98 7.77 -17.49 -8.82
CA VAL A 98 7.02 -17.69 -7.56
C VAL A 98 7.35 -19.04 -6.96
N GLY A 99 7.09 -19.18 -5.65
CA GLY A 99 7.28 -20.45 -4.93
C GLY A 99 8.62 -20.56 -4.19
N ALA A 100 8.79 -21.70 -3.51
CA ALA A 100 9.93 -21.92 -2.60
C ALA A 100 11.28 -21.92 -3.33
N ASP A 101 11.34 -22.47 -4.54
CA ASP A 101 12.59 -22.54 -5.31
C ASP A 101 13.03 -21.15 -5.78
N ALA A 102 12.10 -20.36 -6.33
CA ALA A 102 12.34 -18.97 -6.65
C ALA A 102 12.83 -18.16 -5.43
N ALA A 103 12.23 -18.40 -4.27
CA ALA A 103 12.66 -17.76 -3.03
C ALA A 103 14.09 -18.17 -2.62
N ARG A 104 14.45 -19.45 -2.76
CA ARG A 104 15.82 -19.93 -2.49
C ARG A 104 16.85 -19.30 -3.42
N GLU A 105 16.53 -19.19 -4.70
CA GLU A 105 17.40 -18.53 -5.69
C GLU A 105 17.62 -17.05 -5.35
N ILE A 106 16.54 -16.33 -5.04
CA ILE A 106 16.63 -14.92 -4.62
C ILE A 106 17.47 -14.78 -3.35
N ALA A 107 17.27 -15.66 -2.36
CA ALA A 107 18.04 -15.65 -1.14
C ALA A 107 19.54 -15.92 -1.40
N ALA A 108 19.86 -16.87 -2.29
CA ALA A 108 21.24 -17.16 -2.68
C ALA A 108 21.88 -15.98 -3.42
N CYS A 109 21.15 -15.32 -4.33
CA CYS A 109 21.61 -14.10 -5.00
C CYS A 109 21.87 -12.98 -4.00
N ALA A 110 20.99 -12.80 -3.01
CA ALA A 110 21.15 -11.79 -1.97
C ALA A 110 22.37 -12.08 -1.08
N GLU A 111 22.57 -13.34 -0.68
CA GLU A 111 23.74 -13.76 0.09
C GLU A 111 25.04 -13.55 -0.71
N ALA A 112 25.04 -13.87 -2.01
CA ALA A 112 26.18 -13.64 -2.88
C ALA A 112 26.49 -12.14 -3.06
N ALA A 113 25.46 -11.30 -3.17
CA ALA A 113 25.61 -9.87 -3.41
C ALA A 113 26.02 -9.08 -2.17
N TYR A 114 25.51 -9.49 -1.00
CA TYR A 114 25.55 -8.66 0.21
C TYR A 114 26.13 -9.40 1.43
N GLY A 115 26.54 -10.66 1.29
CA GLY A 115 26.99 -11.50 2.40
C GLY A 115 25.82 -11.87 3.31
N ALA A 116 26.08 -11.99 4.62
CA ALA A 116 25.15 -12.51 5.63
C ALA A 116 23.99 -11.57 5.97
N VAL A 117 23.20 -11.15 4.96
CA VAL A 117 22.02 -10.29 5.07
C VAL A 117 20.98 -10.90 6.00
N TRP A 118 20.91 -12.23 6.00
CA TRP A 118 19.98 -13.00 6.82
C TRP A 118 20.60 -13.47 8.15
N SER A 119 21.81 -13.01 8.50
CA SER A 119 22.39 -13.29 9.82
C SER A 119 21.45 -12.81 10.92
N ALA A 120 21.38 -13.58 12.00
CA ALA A 120 20.28 -13.51 12.94
C ALA A 120 20.15 -12.16 13.67
N GLU A 121 21.21 -11.36 13.82
CA GLU A 121 21.12 -10.17 14.67
C GLU A 121 22.04 -9.00 14.22
N PRO A 122 21.77 -8.32 13.08
CA PRO A 122 22.50 -7.11 12.68
C PRO A 122 22.47 -6.03 13.76
N ALA A 123 21.39 -6.00 14.54
CA ALA A 123 21.24 -5.11 15.67
C ALA A 123 22.35 -5.32 16.73
N ARG A 124 22.83 -6.56 16.95
CA ARG A 124 23.90 -6.84 17.92
C ARG A 124 25.29 -6.40 17.46
N ALA A 125 25.47 -6.16 16.15
CA ALA A 125 26.74 -5.68 15.60
C ALA A 125 26.98 -4.18 15.84
N PHE A 126 25.97 -3.42 16.30
CA PHE A 126 26.13 -1.98 16.52
C PHE A 126 27.14 -1.67 17.63
N PRO A 127 28.17 -0.84 17.38
CA PRO A 127 29.24 -0.59 18.36
C PRO A 127 28.72 0.07 19.64
N GLN A 128 27.60 0.80 19.57
CA GLN A 128 26.97 1.42 20.73
C GLN A 128 26.43 0.40 21.75
N LEU A 129 26.25 -0.86 21.35
CA LEU A 129 25.87 -1.91 22.29
C LEU A 129 27.02 -2.34 23.20
N ARG A 130 28.28 -2.05 22.87
CA ARG A 130 29.46 -2.37 23.71
C ARG A 130 29.46 -1.66 25.06
N VAL A 131 28.62 -0.63 25.24
CA VAL A 131 28.44 0.07 26.51
C VAL A 131 27.06 -0.21 27.10
N ALA A 132 26.96 -0.13 28.42
CA ALA A 132 25.68 -0.17 29.11
C ALA A 132 24.81 1.02 28.69
N CYS A 133 23.49 0.83 28.61
CA CYS A 133 22.58 1.94 28.32
C CYS A 133 22.27 2.72 29.60
N PRO A 134 22.66 4.01 29.72
CA PRO A 134 22.37 4.78 30.92
C PRO A 134 20.89 5.11 31.10
N ALA A 135 20.10 5.06 30.02
CA ALA A 135 18.68 5.42 30.06
C ALA A 135 17.76 4.25 30.46
N CYS A 136 18.06 3.03 30.04
CA CYS A 136 17.22 1.86 30.33
C CYS A 136 17.90 0.78 31.18
N GLY A 137 19.21 0.89 31.44
CA GLY A 137 19.98 -0.07 32.24
C GLY A 137 20.35 -1.37 31.52
N SER A 138 20.10 -1.49 30.21
CA SER A 138 20.51 -2.68 29.45
C SER A 138 22.03 -2.86 29.49
N ALA A 139 22.46 -4.09 29.72
CA ALA A 139 23.88 -4.46 29.79
C ALA A 139 24.60 -4.25 28.44
N PRO A 140 25.95 -4.14 28.46
CA PRO A 140 26.76 -4.27 27.26
C PRO A 140 26.39 -5.56 26.47
N GLY A 141 26.31 -5.46 25.15
CA GLY A 141 25.92 -6.57 24.25
C GLY A 141 24.41 -6.84 24.18
N GLU A 142 23.63 -6.35 25.15
CA GLU A 142 22.18 -6.57 25.21
C GLU A 142 21.38 -5.46 24.54
N LEU A 143 20.33 -5.86 23.82
CA LEU A 143 19.42 -4.93 23.17
C LEU A 143 18.64 -4.13 24.21
N CYS A 144 18.34 -2.87 23.86
CA CYS A 144 17.40 -2.07 24.63
C CYS A 144 15.98 -2.62 24.39
N THR A 145 15.59 -3.60 25.19
CA THR A 145 14.21 -4.09 25.24
C THR A 145 13.42 -3.28 26.27
N SER A 146 12.17 -2.95 25.95
CA SER A 146 11.24 -2.56 27.01
C SER A 146 11.09 -3.78 27.91
N HIS A 147 11.52 -3.68 29.16
CA HIS A 147 11.41 -4.78 30.14
C HIS A 147 9.93 -5.04 30.45
N SER A 148 9.24 -5.77 29.57
CA SER A 148 7.81 -6.10 29.67
C SER A 148 6.90 -4.91 29.98
N GLY A 149 7.23 -3.71 29.46
CA GLY A 149 6.45 -2.49 29.68
C GLY A 149 6.60 -1.82 31.07
N THR A 150 7.45 -2.34 31.95
CA THR A 150 7.59 -1.84 33.34
C THR A 150 8.43 -0.56 33.48
N ARG A 151 9.03 -0.07 32.39
CA ARG A 151 9.83 1.16 32.38
C ARG A 151 9.36 2.10 31.28
N VAL A 152 9.15 3.37 31.64
CA VAL A 152 8.85 4.44 30.67
C VAL A 152 10.02 4.58 29.71
N ARG A 153 9.81 4.22 28.44
CA ARG A 153 10.82 4.36 27.40
C ARG A 153 10.79 5.79 26.89
N ARG A 154 11.82 6.57 27.21
CA ARG A 154 12.00 7.88 26.60
C ARG A 154 12.38 7.70 25.12
N HIS A 155 11.96 8.65 24.28
CA HIS A 155 12.19 8.60 22.83
C HIS A 155 13.69 8.72 22.46
N ASP A 156 14.54 9.13 23.41
CA ASP A 156 15.95 9.41 23.25
C ASP A 156 16.88 8.29 23.78
N VAL A 157 16.34 7.15 24.24
CA VAL A 157 17.13 6.04 24.83
C VAL A 157 18.31 5.60 23.95
N HIS A 158 18.11 5.50 22.64
CA HIS A 158 19.17 5.13 21.71
C HIS A 158 20.19 6.25 21.47
N GLN A 159 19.76 7.51 21.56
CA GLN A 159 20.67 8.66 21.49
C GLN A 159 21.56 8.72 22.74
N ALA A 160 20.98 8.47 23.92
CA ALA A 160 21.74 8.40 25.17
C ALA A 160 22.80 7.29 25.15
N ARG A 161 22.46 6.09 24.63
CA ARG A 161 23.43 5.00 24.49
C ARG A 161 24.53 5.32 23.48
N ARG A 162 24.18 5.97 22.36
CA ARG A 162 25.16 6.45 21.36
C ARG A 162 26.12 7.49 21.96
N ALA A 163 25.62 8.43 22.73
CA ALA A 163 26.44 9.44 23.40
C ALA A 163 27.38 8.83 24.45
N ALA A 164 26.91 7.82 25.21
CA ALA A 164 27.74 7.09 26.17
C ALA A 164 28.88 6.34 25.47
N TRP A 165 28.60 5.68 24.34
CA TRP A 165 29.62 5.03 23.52
C TRP A 165 30.65 6.03 22.98
N ALA A 166 30.20 7.16 22.44
CA ALA A 166 31.10 8.20 21.92
C ALA A 166 32.03 8.79 22.99
N LYS A 167 31.56 8.88 24.25
CA LYS A 167 32.37 9.36 25.39
C LYS A 167 33.38 8.33 25.91
N GLY A 168 33.10 7.03 25.74
CA GLY A 168 33.95 5.94 26.23
C GLY A 168 35.17 5.62 25.35
N GLY A 169 35.36 6.33 24.24
CA GLY A 169 36.42 6.08 23.27
C GLY A 169 36.06 4.95 22.31
N ALA A 170 35.88 5.29 21.03
CA ALA A 170 36.02 4.31 19.97
C ALA A 170 37.50 3.90 19.93
N ALA A 171 37.81 2.69 20.36
CA ALA A 171 39.01 1.99 19.92
C ALA A 171 38.74 1.43 18.52
#